data_AF-A0A0F9YTG8-F1
#
_entry.id   AF-A0A0F9YTG8-F1
#
_cell.length_a   1.000
_cell.length_b   1.000
_cell.length_c   1.000
_cell.angle_alpha   90.00
_cell.angle_beta   90.00
_cell.angle_gamma   90.00
#
_symmetry.space_group_name_H-M   'P 1'
#
loop_
_entity.id
_entity.type
_entity.pdbx_description
1 polymer ?
#
loop_
_entity_poly.entity_id
_entity_poly.type
_entity_poly.pdbx_seq_one_letter_code
_entity_poly.pdbx_strand_id
1 'polypeptide(L)'
;MNKNIFNFLFALLILTVSGNFLNALNWDIYSIDKNIFVGNIIFPKNIKDLPQISLYRRGIKIKTENETSNKKIQFTLSEDKSYKKFYLLITKSITPDIDDNTVKCLKIDPKQAYKFYELTIYTNQELTINPINNLKEIKDVYSWNIQNMKLNSYGIIPDDTLIMIFNPDYIESIEPGTSLELPKIIIKKNILQLAGSEKKLSDETNELLLSCLDLNIIHTNPASEVKPEYKKKLIVAMAHPD
;
A
#
# COMPACT_ATOMS: atom_id res chain seq x y z
N MET A 1 50.99 -41.01 -25.82
CA MET A 1 50.03 -39.94 -25.49
C MET A 1 49.13 -40.40 -24.35
N ASN A 2 49.14 -39.69 -23.23
CA ASN A 2 48.66 -40.16 -21.92
C ASN A 2 47.12 -40.17 -21.82
N LYS A 3 46.54 -41.38 -21.71
CA LYS A 3 45.09 -41.60 -21.49
C LYS A 3 44.56 -41.06 -20.15
N ASN A 4 45.44 -40.66 -19.23
CA ASN A 4 45.04 -40.16 -17.90
C ASN A 4 44.66 -38.67 -17.88
N ILE A 5 44.97 -37.90 -18.93
CA ILE A 5 44.58 -36.47 -19.00
C ILE A 5 43.12 -36.31 -19.45
N PHE A 6 42.61 -37.25 -20.25
CA PHE A 6 41.26 -37.17 -20.80
C PHE A 6 40.17 -37.43 -19.75
N ASN A 7 40.42 -38.34 -18.80
CA ASN A 7 39.48 -38.62 -17.71
C ASN A 7 39.43 -37.50 -16.66
N PHE A 8 40.50 -36.71 -16.50
CA PHE A 8 40.51 -35.56 -15.58
C PHE A 8 39.76 -34.36 -16.17
N LEU A 9 39.85 -34.14 -17.48
CA LEU A 9 39.08 -33.10 -18.18
C LEU A 9 37.58 -33.43 -18.30
N PHE A 10 37.20 -34.72 -18.37
CA PHE A 10 35.79 -35.12 -18.40
C PHE A 10 35.12 -35.02 -17.01
N ALA A 11 35.86 -35.28 -15.92
CA ALA A 11 35.37 -35.08 -14.56
C ALA A 11 35.19 -33.58 -14.21
N LEU A 12 36.04 -32.71 -14.76
CA LEU A 12 35.91 -31.25 -14.56
C LEU A 12 34.76 -30.63 -15.37
N LEU A 13 34.36 -31.26 -16.49
CA LEU A 13 33.23 -30.81 -17.31
C LEU A 13 31.87 -31.26 -16.75
N ILE A 14 31.82 -32.37 -15.99
CA ILE A 14 30.58 -32.83 -15.35
C ILE A 14 30.33 -32.08 -14.02
N LEU A 15 31.38 -31.62 -13.34
CA LEU A 15 31.24 -30.79 -12.13
C LEU A 15 30.83 -29.33 -12.39
N THR A 16 30.81 -28.86 -13.63
CA THR A 16 30.27 -27.54 -14.00
C THR A 16 28.83 -27.59 -14.52
N VAL A 17 28.26 -28.79 -14.73
CA VAL A 17 26.92 -28.95 -15.33
C VAL A 17 25.87 -29.48 -14.33
N SER A 18 26.24 -29.86 -13.10
CA SER A 18 25.27 -30.42 -12.13
C SER A 18 25.24 -29.75 -10.76
N GLY A 19 25.40 -28.42 -10.70
CA GLY A 19 25.16 -27.68 -9.46
C GLY A 19 25.29 -26.18 -9.64
N ASN A 20 24.16 -25.49 -9.65
CA ASN A 20 24.01 -24.02 -9.54
C ASN A 20 23.97 -23.17 -10.83
N PHE A 21 23.56 -23.71 -11.98
CA PHE A 21 23.31 -22.87 -13.17
C PHE A 21 21.89 -22.92 -13.77
N LEU A 22 20.93 -23.52 -13.05
CA LEU A 22 19.50 -23.47 -13.43
C LEU A 22 18.60 -22.74 -12.43
N ASN A 23 19.14 -22.20 -11.34
CA ASN A 23 18.41 -21.30 -10.41
C ASN A 23 18.86 -19.83 -10.50
N ALA A 24 19.78 -19.50 -11.41
CA ALA A 24 20.25 -18.14 -11.64
C ALA A 24 19.70 -17.50 -12.93
N LEU A 25 18.77 -18.18 -13.60
CA LEU A 25 18.19 -17.78 -14.88
C LEU A 25 16.65 -17.76 -14.79
N ASN A 26 16.13 -17.00 -13.81
CA ASN A 26 14.77 -16.45 -13.88
C ASN A 26 14.45 -15.40 -12.80
N TRP A 27 15.48 -14.78 -12.20
CA TRP A 27 15.32 -13.63 -11.30
C TRP A 27 16.17 -12.45 -11.79
N ASP A 28 16.20 -12.22 -13.10
CA ASP A 28 16.06 -10.85 -13.58
C ASP A 28 14.57 -10.52 -13.34
N ILE A 29 14.14 -10.34 -12.09
CA ILE A 29 14.04 -9.02 -11.48
C ILE A 29 13.86 -8.01 -12.61
N TYR A 30 12.65 -8.01 -13.19
CA TYR A 30 12.00 -6.75 -13.47
C TYR A 30 12.12 -5.96 -12.16
N SER A 31 13.16 -5.15 -12.04
CA SER A 31 13.18 -4.09 -11.05
C SER A 31 12.06 -3.17 -11.53
N ILE A 32 10.83 -3.52 -11.16
CA ILE A 32 9.68 -2.68 -11.40
C ILE A 32 10.06 -1.40 -10.71
N ASP A 33 10.33 -0.40 -11.53
CA ASP A 33 10.72 0.90 -11.08
C ASP A 33 9.57 1.43 -10.22
N LYS A 34 9.77 1.45 -8.90
CA LYS A 34 8.76 1.91 -7.95
C LYS A 34 8.94 3.39 -7.66
N ASN A 35 7.85 4.13 -7.77
CA ASN A 35 7.72 5.45 -7.18
C ASN A 35 7.25 5.31 -5.73
N ILE A 36 7.87 6.10 -4.86
CA ILE A 36 7.41 6.26 -3.48
C ILE A 36 6.57 7.53 -3.44
N PHE A 37 5.30 7.38 -3.15
CA PHE A 37 4.36 8.48 -2.95
C PHE A 37 4.21 8.77 -1.46
N VAL A 38 4.22 10.05 -1.09
CA VAL A 38 4.00 10.52 0.27
C VAL A 38 2.60 11.11 0.38
N GLY A 39 1.77 10.55 1.26
CA GLY A 39 0.46 11.10 1.58
C GLY A 39 0.48 11.86 2.90
N ASN A 40 -0.34 12.90 2.99
CA ASN A 40 -0.43 13.76 4.18
C ASN A 40 -1.89 14.01 4.57
N ILE A 41 -2.17 13.90 5.87
CA ILE A 41 -3.43 14.28 6.50
C ILE A 41 -3.13 15.43 7.46
N ILE A 42 -3.69 16.60 7.20
CA ILE A 42 -3.33 17.85 7.89
C ILE A 42 -4.44 18.24 8.84
N PHE A 43 -4.10 18.34 10.12
CA PHE A 43 -4.99 18.75 11.19
C PHE A 43 -4.83 20.24 11.52
N PRO A 44 -5.89 20.88 12.04
CA PRO A 44 -5.81 22.26 12.48
C PRO A 44 -4.91 22.39 13.73
N LYS A 45 -4.24 23.54 13.84
CA LYS A 45 -3.25 23.82 14.89
C LYS A 45 -3.80 23.83 16.32
N ASN A 46 -5.12 23.93 16.47
CA ASN A 46 -5.81 23.97 17.75
C ASN A 46 -5.91 22.60 18.44
N ILE A 47 -5.58 21.51 17.74
CA ILE A 47 -5.52 20.17 18.33
C ILE A 47 -4.18 19.97 19.04
N LYS A 48 -4.23 19.57 20.32
CA LYS A 48 -3.03 19.26 21.10
C LYS A 48 -2.48 17.91 20.69
N ASP A 49 -3.33 16.89 20.68
CA ASP A 49 -2.93 15.51 20.40
C ASP A 49 -3.54 15.02 19.09
N LEU A 50 -2.69 14.59 18.15
CA LEU A 50 -3.16 14.05 16.88
C LEU A 50 -3.88 12.72 17.12
N PRO A 51 -5.10 12.54 16.61
CA PRO A 51 -5.79 11.26 16.72
C PRO A 51 -5.04 10.19 15.93
N GLN A 52 -5.19 8.94 16.35
CA GLN A 52 -4.72 7.81 15.55
C GLN A 52 -5.71 7.54 14.41
N ILE A 53 -5.19 7.27 13.21
CA ILE A 53 -5.99 7.01 12.02
C ILE A 53 -5.55 5.67 11.45
N SER A 54 -6.51 4.83 11.09
CA SER A 54 -6.25 3.63 10.32
C SER A 54 -6.40 3.91 8.82
N LEU A 55 -5.31 3.66 8.08
CA LEU A 55 -5.29 3.66 6.63
C LEU A 55 -5.11 2.22 6.15
N TYR A 56 -5.87 1.83 5.14
CA TYR A 56 -5.80 0.51 4.51
C TYR A 56 -5.67 0.66 3.01
N ARG A 57 -4.97 -0.28 2.38
CA ARG A 57 -5.00 -0.46 0.93
C ARG A 57 -4.70 -1.91 0.60
N ARG A 58 -5.46 -2.50 -0.33
CA ARG A 58 -5.35 -3.94 -0.67
C ARG A 58 -5.46 -4.84 0.57
N GLY A 59 -6.31 -4.46 1.53
CA GLY A 59 -6.46 -5.18 2.80
C GLY A 59 -5.30 -5.03 3.80
N ILE A 60 -4.21 -4.35 3.43
CA ILE A 60 -3.04 -4.16 4.29
C ILE A 60 -3.15 -2.81 4.99
N LYS A 61 -2.93 -2.80 6.32
CA LYS A 61 -2.82 -1.56 7.09
C LYS A 61 -1.53 -0.83 6.72
N ILE A 62 -1.67 0.42 6.29
CA ILE A 62 -0.55 1.29 5.96
C ILE A 62 -0.01 1.90 7.25
N LYS A 63 1.31 1.88 7.41
CA LYS A 63 1.98 2.54 8.54
C LYS A 63 1.86 4.06 8.39
N THR A 64 1.48 4.72 9.47
CA THR A 64 1.39 6.18 9.57
C THR A 64 2.40 6.72 10.57
N GLU A 65 2.92 7.92 10.31
CA GLU A 65 3.86 8.62 11.17
C GLU A 65 3.30 10.00 11.55
N ASN A 66 3.27 10.29 12.85
CA ASN A 66 2.72 11.53 13.37
C ASN A 66 3.82 12.60 13.44
N GLU A 67 3.60 13.73 12.78
CA GLU A 67 4.48 14.90 12.89
C GLU A 67 3.79 15.99 13.72
N THR A 68 4.09 15.99 15.02
CA THR A 68 3.44 16.85 16.02
C THR A 68 3.69 18.35 15.78
N SER A 69 4.86 18.72 15.24
CA SER A 69 5.23 20.12 14.95
C SER A 69 4.31 20.77 13.92
N ASN A 70 4.01 20.05 12.85
CA ASN A 70 3.19 20.52 11.74
C ASN A 70 1.74 20.02 11.79
N LYS A 71 1.37 19.31 12.86
CA LYS A 71 0.03 18.72 13.06
C LYS A 71 -0.43 17.92 11.84
N LYS A 72 0.45 17.06 11.33
CA LYS A 72 0.14 16.20 10.18
C LYS A 72 0.42 14.73 10.50
N ILE A 73 -0.33 13.86 9.85
CA ILE A 73 -0.07 12.43 9.80
C ILE A 73 0.40 12.10 8.39
N GLN A 74 1.58 11.50 8.29
CA GLN A 74 2.21 11.14 7.04
C GLN A 74 2.13 9.64 6.81
N PHE A 75 2.01 9.22 5.56
CA PHE A 75 2.09 7.83 5.16
C PHE A 75 2.80 7.71 3.81
N THR A 76 3.29 6.52 3.49
CA THR A 76 4.00 6.26 2.24
C THR A 76 3.37 5.09 1.50
N LEU A 77 3.28 5.21 0.17
CA LEU A 77 2.85 4.14 -0.74
C LEU A 77 3.97 3.88 -1.75
N SER A 78 4.23 2.61 -2.05
CA SER A 78 5.22 2.21 -3.05
C SER A 78 4.50 1.60 -4.25
N GLU A 79 4.46 2.33 -5.36
CA GLU A 79 3.69 1.96 -6.55
C GLU A 79 4.55 1.95 -7.80
N ASP A 80 4.07 1.29 -8.84
CA ASP A 80 4.74 1.24 -10.12
C ASP A 80 4.79 2.63 -10.76
N LYS A 81 5.88 2.97 -11.45
CA LYS A 81 6.03 4.27 -12.15
C LYS A 81 4.89 4.61 -13.11
N SER A 82 4.22 3.60 -13.66
CA SER A 82 3.08 3.76 -14.58
C SER A 82 1.77 4.11 -13.87
N TYR A 83 1.72 3.98 -12.55
CA TYR A 83 0.51 4.16 -11.77
C TYR A 83 0.17 5.65 -11.62
N LYS A 84 -0.92 6.08 -12.27
CA LYS A 84 -1.34 7.49 -12.32
C LYS A 84 -2.69 7.76 -11.66
N LYS A 85 -3.36 6.74 -11.12
CA LYS A 85 -4.75 6.82 -10.69
C LYS A 85 -4.97 6.15 -9.34
N PHE A 86 -5.37 6.92 -8.34
CA PHE A 86 -5.64 6.43 -7.00
C PHE A 86 -7.13 6.63 -6.68
N TYR A 87 -7.68 5.75 -5.87
CA TYR A 87 -8.98 5.95 -5.27
C TYR A 87 -8.79 6.17 -3.77
N LEU A 88 -9.49 7.16 -3.21
CA LEU A 88 -9.50 7.47 -1.79
C LEU A 88 -10.93 7.38 -1.26
N LEU A 89 -11.15 6.49 -0.29
CA LEU A 89 -12.41 6.37 0.43
C LEU A 89 -12.21 6.82 1.87
N ILE A 90 -13.04 7.73 2.35
CA ILE A 90 -13.07 8.16 3.75
C ILE A 90 -14.43 7.77 4.32
N THR A 91 -14.43 6.89 5.32
CA THR A 91 -15.64 6.28 5.88
C THR A 91 -15.41 5.85 7.33
N LYS A 92 -16.48 5.72 8.12
CA LYS A 92 -16.37 5.30 9.54
C LYS A 92 -16.08 3.81 9.69
N SER A 93 -16.59 2.99 8.79
CA SER A 93 -16.48 1.54 8.89
C SER A 93 -16.49 0.93 7.48
N ILE A 94 -15.95 -0.28 7.40
CA ILE A 94 -16.05 -1.16 6.24
C ILE A 94 -16.37 -2.57 6.73
N THR A 95 -17.02 -3.35 5.87
CA THR A 95 -17.43 -4.72 6.16
C THR A 95 -16.91 -5.63 5.03
N PRO A 96 -16.24 -6.75 5.35
CA PRO A 96 -15.85 -7.71 4.34
C PRO A 96 -17.06 -8.53 3.88
N ASP A 97 -17.18 -8.74 2.57
CA ASP A 97 -18.02 -9.78 2.01
C ASP A 97 -17.28 -11.10 2.05
N ILE A 98 -17.77 -12.05 2.84
CA ILE A 98 -17.12 -13.35 2.98
C ILE A 98 -18.01 -14.39 2.31
N ASP A 99 -17.40 -15.19 1.43
CA ASP A 99 -18.00 -16.41 0.90
C ASP A 99 -17.10 -17.58 1.29
N ASP A 100 -17.68 -18.54 2.02
CA ASP A 100 -16.97 -19.57 2.76
C ASP A 100 -15.87 -18.98 3.68
N ASN A 101 -14.62 -19.00 3.21
CA ASN A 101 -13.43 -18.51 3.91
C ASN A 101 -12.62 -17.51 3.08
N THR A 102 -13.20 -16.96 2.01
CA THR A 102 -12.54 -16.01 1.12
C THR A 102 -13.26 -14.66 1.19
N VAL A 103 -12.50 -13.58 1.43
CA VAL A 103 -13.02 -12.22 1.28
C VAL A 103 -13.16 -11.92 -0.21
N LYS A 104 -14.39 -11.79 -0.68
CA LYS A 104 -14.70 -11.46 -2.08
C LYS A 104 -14.46 -9.99 -2.37
N CYS A 105 -14.95 -9.12 -1.50
CA CYS A 105 -14.80 -7.68 -1.62
C CYS A 105 -14.99 -6.98 -0.29
N LEU A 106 -14.66 -5.69 -0.24
CA LEU A 106 -14.98 -4.82 0.90
C LEU A 106 -16.18 -3.95 0.53
N LYS A 107 -17.07 -3.73 1.50
CA LYS A 107 -18.27 -2.90 1.32
C LYS A 107 -18.43 -1.91 2.46
N ILE A 108 -19.19 -0.85 2.21
CA ILE A 108 -19.79 -0.02 3.26
C ILE A 108 -21.30 -0.22 3.28
N ASP A 109 -21.95 0.07 4.41
CA ASP A 109 -23.40 0.24 4.42
C ASP A 109 -23.78 1.37 3.44
N PRO A 110 -24.64 1.13 2.43
CA PRO A 110 -25.07 2.17 1.49
C PRO A 110 -25.70 3.41 2.14
N LYS A 111 -26.20 3.29 3.38
CA LYS A 111 -26.78 4.40 4.16
C LYS A 111 -25.74 5.19 4.94
N GLN A 112 -24.53 4.64 5.12
CA GLN A 112 -23.47 5.29 5.86
C GLN A 112 -22.90 6.48 5.07
N ALA A 113 -22.59 7.56 5.77
CA ALA A 113 -21.89 8.68 5.18
C ALA A 113 -20.47 8.27 4.75
N TYR A 114 -20.07 8.68 3.56
CA TYR A 114 -18.71 8.50 3.04
C TYR A 114 -18.32 9.65 2.13
N LYS A 115 -17.02 9.78 1.87
CA LYS A 115 -16.48 10.59 0.78
C LYS A 115 -15.57 9.71 -0.07
N PHE A 116 -15.81 9.69 -1.38
CA PHE A 116 -15.04 8.87 -2.32
C PHE A 116 -14.47 9.74 -3.42
N TYR A 117 -13.16 9.63 -3.64
CA TYR A 117 -12.43 10.45 -4.58
C TYR A 117 -11.64 9.60 -5.55
N GLU A 118 -11.64 10.02 -6.81
CA GLU A 118 -10.67 9.59 -7.81
C GLU A 118 -9.58 10.66 -7.92
N LEU A 119 -8.33 10.24 -7.77
CA LEU A 119 -7.15 11.10 -7.78
C LEU A 119 -6.28 10.69 -8.98
N THR A 120 -6.24 11.52 -10.01
CA THR A 120 -5.46 11.24 -11.22
C THR A 120 -4.35 12.27 -11.37
N ILE A 121 -3.11 11.81 -11.55
CA ILE A 121 -1.96 12.68 -11.83
C ILE A 121 -1.75 12.81 -13.34
N TYR A 122 -1.64 14.04 -13.82
CA TYR A 122 -1.30 14.37 -15.19
C TYR A 122 0.07 15.05 -15.25
N THR A 123 0.77 14.81 -16.35
CA THR A 123 2.03 15.48 -16.68
C THR A 123 1.75 16.40 -17.86
N ASN A 124 1.89 17.70 -17.63
CA ASN A 124 1.86 18.73 -18.66
C ASN A 124 3.30 19.16 -18.96
N GLN A 125 3.52 19.68 -20.16
CA GLN A 125 4.81 20.23 -20.56
C GLN A 125 4.69 21.75 -20.67
N GLU A 126 5.50 22.47 -19.90
CA GLU A 126 5.52 23.94 -19.93
C GLU A 126 6.88 24.43 -20.46
N LEU A 127 6.83 25.45 -21.32
CA LEU A 127 8.02 26.15 -21.78
C LEU A 127 8.46 27.14 -20.70
N THR A 128 9.58 26.85 -20.06
CA THR A 128 10.19 27.70 -19.03
C THR A 128 11.49 28.31 -19.57
N ILE A 129 11.87 29.49 -19.08
CA ILE A 129 13.15 30.10 -19.42
C ILE A 129 14.12 29.74 -18.30
N ASN A 130 15.21 29.05 -18.62
CA ASN A 130 16.23 28.72 -17.64
C ASN A 130 16.97 30.01 -17.24
N PRO A 131 17.00 30.38 -15.94
CA PRO A 131 17.54 31.65 -15.48
C PRO A 131 19.05 31.78 -15.64
N ILE A 132 19.78 30.68 -15.87
CA ILE A 132 21.24 30.67 -15.98
C ILE A 132 21.71 30.97 -17.42
N ASN A 133 21.03 30.40 -18.41
CA ASN A 133 21.43 30.47 -19.82
C ASN A 133 20.42 31.23 -20.70
N ASN A 134 19.30 31.71 -20.15
CA ASN A 134 18.19 32.35 -20.86
C ASN A 134 17.61 31.51 -22.02
N LEU A 135 17.82 30.19 -22.01
CA LEU A 135 17.29 29.29 -23.03
C LEU A 135 15.90 28.79 -22.62
N LYS A 136 15.05 28.56 -23.62
CA LYS A 136 13.74 27.91 -23.43
C LYS A 136 13.97 26.42 -23.20
N GLU A 137 13.50 25.93 -22.06
CA GLU A 137 13.52 24.53 -21.68
C GLU A 137 12.09 24.03 -21.47
N ILE A 138 11.80 22.83 -21.97
CA ILE A 138 10.52 22.15 -21.70
C ILE A 138 10.67 21.47 -20.35
N LYS A 139 9.81 21.85 -19.40
CA LYS A 139 9.78 21.25 -18.06
C LYS A 139 8.45 20.52 -17.86
N ASP A 140 8.55 19.31 -17.31
CA ASP A 140 7.37 18.56 -16.87
C ASP A 140 6.77 19.21 -15.62
N VAL A 141 5.49 19.57 -15.72
CA VAL A 141 4.67 20.12 -14.65
C VAL A 141 3.59 19.12 -14.32
N TYR A 142 3.55 18.69 -13.07
CA TYR A 142 2.60 17.70 -12.59
C TYR A 142 1.39 18.39 -11.98
N SER A 143 0.19 17.89 -12.29
CA SER A 143 -1.05 18.38 -11.72
C SER A 143 -1.94 17.22 -11.31
N TRP A 144 -2.70 17.40 -10.23
CA TRP A 144 -3.67 16.43 -9.76
C TRP A 144 -5.08 16.85 -10.17
N ASN A 145 -5.81 15.92 -10.77
CA ASN A 145 -7.25 16.03 -10.96
C ASN A 145 -7.94 15.19 -9.89
N ILE A 146 -8.73 15.88 -9.06
CA ILE A 146 -9.40 15.31 -7.90
C ILE A 146 -10.90 15.37 -8.19
N GLN A 147 -11.51 14.21 -8.36
CA GLN A 147 -12.93 14.10 -8.69
C GLN A 147 -13.67 13.42 -7.56
N ASN A 148 -14.79 14.02 -7.14
CA ASN A 148 -15.70 13.37 -6.21
C ASN A 148 -16.51 12.33 -6.98
N MET A 149 -16.46 11.09 -6.51
CA MET A 149 -17.09 9.93 -7.11
C MET A 149 -18.17 9.40 -6.18
N LYS A 150 -19.13 8.66 -6.73
CA LYS A 150 -20.06 7.86 -5.95
C LYS A 150 -19.64 6.40 -6.04
N LEU A 151 -19.69 5.71 -4.91
CA LEU A 151 -19.65 4.25 -4.92
C LEU A 151 -20.88 3.71 -5.64
N ASN A 152 -20.81 2.47 -6.09
CA ASN A 152 -21.97 1.81 -6.67
C ASN A 152 -23.10 1.65 -5.63
N SER A 153 -24.30 1.33 -6.11
CA SER A 153 -25.51 1.19 -5.27
C SER A 153 -25.38 0.11 -4.17
N TYR A 154 -24.43 -0.80 -4.32
CA TYR A 154 -24.18 -1.89 -3.37
C TYR A 154 -23.11 -1.55 -2.33
N GLY A 155 -22.54 -0.33 -2.38
CA GLY A 155 -21.50 0.11 -1.46
C GLY A 155 -20.18 -0.64 -1.61
N ILE A 156 -19.97 -1.35 -2.73
CA ILE A 156 -18.75 -2.13 -2.96
C ILE A 156 -17.59 -1.17 -3.25
N ILE A 157 -16.51 -1.36 -2.51
CA ILE A 157 -15.29 -0.57 -2.61
C ILE A 157 -14.43 -1.17 -3.74
N PRO A 158 -13.97 -0.37 -4.73
CA PRO A 158 -13.05 -0.87 -5.74
C PRO A 158 -11.76 -1.39 -5.12
N ASP A 159 -11.17 -2.41 -5.76
CA ASP A 159 -9.83 -2.88 -5.40
C ASP A 159 -8.81 -1.73 -5.47
N ASP A 160 -7.72 -1.87 -4.73
CA ASP A 160 -6.62 -0.89 -4.64
C ASP A 160 -6.98 0.49 -4.09
N THR A 161 -8.21 0.68 -3.60
CA THR A 161 -8.65 1.90 -2.92
C THR A 161 -7.85 2.11 -1.63
N LEU A 162 -7.35 3.33 -1.45
CA LEU A 162 -6.86 3.83 -0.17
C LEU A 162 -8.07 4.14 0.72
N ILE A 163 -8.26 3.37 1.77
CA ILE A 163 -9.38 3.49 2.70
C ILE A 163 -8.88 4.13 3.98
N MET A 164 -9.43 5.29 4.32
CA MET A 164 -9.21 5.99 5.57
C MET A 164 -10.41 5.80 6.48
N ILE A 165 -10.18 5.11 7.61
CA ILE A 165 -11.21 4.92 8.64
C ILE A 165 -11.24 6.18 9.50
N PHE A 166 -12.18 7.06 9.18
CA PHE A 166 -12.37 8.35 9.85
C PHE A 166 -13.76 8.91 9.53
N ASN A 167 -14.25 9.83 10.37
CA ASN A 167 -15.54 10.47 10.13
C ASN A 167 -15.45 11.40 8.90
N PRO A 168 -16.21 11.15 7.81
CA PRO A 168 -16.12 11.94 6.58
C PRO A 168 -16.57 13.40 6.76
N ASP A 169 -17.39 13.69 7.77
CA ASP A 169 -17.87 15.05 8.05
C ASP A 169 -16.77 15.97 8.57
N TYR A 170 -15.67 15.40 9.08
CA TYR A 170 -14.50 16.13 9.56
C TYR A 170 -13.55 16.56 8.44
N ILE A 171 -13.75 16.07 7.21
CA ILE A 171 -12.91 16.43 6.06
C ILE A 171 -13.37 17.77 5.50
N GLU A 172 -12.46 18.73 5.39
CA GLU A 172 -12.69 20.05 4.79
C GLU A 172 -12.55 19.97 3.27
N SER A 173 -11.40 19.51 2.80
CA SER A 173 -11.05 19.46 1.38
C SER A 173 -9.96 18.42 1.11
N ILE A 174 -9.76 18.12 -0.17
CA ILE A 174 -8.59 17.39 -0.67
C ILE A 174 -7.81 18.38 -1.55
N GLU A 175 -6.59 18.72 -1.14
CA GLU A 175 -5.75 19.69 -1.85
C GLU A 175 -4.74 18.97 -2.76
N PRO A 176 -4.41 19.52 -3.94
CA PRO A 176 -3.41 18.92 -4.84
C PRO A 176 -2.06 18.68 -4.15
N GLY A 177 -1.46 17.52 -4.46
CA GLY A 177 -0.09 17.19 -4.08
C GLY A 177 0.93 17.65 -5.13
N THR A 178 2.12 17.07 -5.07
CA THR A 178 3.21 17.27 -6.05
C THR A 178 3.38 16.02 -6.92
N SER A 179 4.48 15.90 -7.66
CA SER A 179 4.78 14.69 -8.44
C SER A 179 5.04 13.45 -7.56
N LEU A 180 5.52 13.66 -6.34
CA LEU A 180 5.84 12.61 -5.36
C LEU A 180 4.91 12.63 -4.14
N GLU A 181 4.10 13.68 -3.98
CA GLU A 181 3.11 13.76 -2.92
C GLU A 181 1.71 13.46 -3.47
N LEU A 182 0.98 12.58 -2.79
CA LEU A 182 -0.45 12.42 -3.02
C LEU A 182 -1.19 13.71 -2.61
N PRO A 183 -2.42 13.91 -3.11
CA PRO A 183 -3.30 14.95 -2.61
C PRO A 183 -3.44 14.91 -1.08
N LYS A 184 -3.43 16.10 -0.47
CA LYS A 184 -3.43 16.30 0.99
C LYS A 184 -4.85 16.29 1.49
N ILE A 185 -5.12 15.52 2.55
CA ILE A 185 -6.43 15.46 3.18
C ILE A 185 -6.46 16.55 4.27
N ILE A 186 -7.30 17.57 4.09
CA ILE A 186 -7.40 18.68 5.04
C ILE A 186 -8.57 18.44 5.99
N ILE A 187 -8.27 18.47 7.29
CA ILE A 187 -9.26 18.31 8.35
C ILE A 187 -9.82 19.68 8.75
N LYS A 188 -11.15 19.76 8.93
CA LYS A 188 -11.86 20.99 9.27
C LYS A 188 -11.30 21.68 10.50
N LYS A 189 -11.09 22.99 10.40
CA LYS A 189 -10.67 23.86 11.53
C LYS A 189 -11.58 23.76 12.76
N ASN A 190 -12.87 23.55 12.55
CA ASN A 190 -13.87 23.44 13.62
C ASN A 190 -14.15 21.99 14.07
N ILE A 191 -13.27 21.04 13.79
CA ILE A 191 -13.44 19.62 14.18
C ILE A 191 -13.75 19.43 15.67
N LEU A 192 -13.14 20.20 16.57
CA LEU A 192 -13.43 20.11 18.01
C LEU A 192 -14.87 20.51 18.36
N GLN A 193 -15.47 21.42 17.59
CA GLN A 193 -16.89 21.77 17.76
C GLN A 193 -17.79 20.66 17.22
N LEU A 194 -17.40 20.05 16.09
CA LEU A 194 -18.13 18.93 15.48
C LEU A 194 -18.11 17.68 16.36
N ALA A 195 -16.95 17.33 16.91
CA ALA A 195 -16.78 16.21 17.86
C ALA A 195 -17.29 16.56 19.27
N GLY A 196 -17.44 17.84 19.59
CA GLY A 196 -17.86 18.37 20.89
C GLY A 196 -16.72 18.57 21.90
N SER A 197 -15.62 17.83 21.80
CA SER A 197 -14.37 18.09 22.53
C SER A 197 -13.20 17.30 21.96
N GLU A 198 -11.97 17.63 22.36
CA GLU A 198 -10.78 16.86 21.99
C GLU A 198 -10.81 15.44 22.56
N LYS A 199 -11.31 15.27 23.79
CA LYS A 199 -11.52 13.96 24.40
C LYS A 199 -12.51 13.12 23.58
N LYS A 200 -13.65 13.71 23.18
CA LYS A 200 -14.66 13.01 22.36
C LYS A 200 -14.12 12.64 20.98
N LEU A 201 -13.31 13.52 20.37
CA LEU A 201 -12.63 13.20 19.12
C LEU A 201 -11.70 11.98 19.30
N SER A 202 -10.90 11.97 20.36
CA SER A 202 -10.03 10.84 20.69
C SER A 202 -10.84 9.56 20.93
N ASP A 203 -11.88 9.62 21.75
CA ASP A 203 -12.77 8.51 22.06
C ASP A 203 -13.45 7.95 20.78
N GLU A 204 -14.00 8.80 19.92
CA GLU A 204 -14.58 8.40 18.62
C GLU A 204 -13.51 7.73 17.75
N THR A 205 -12.32 8.31 17.64
CA THR A 205 -11.26 7.70 16.82
C THR A 205 -10.79 6.35 17.37
N ASN A 206 -10.70 6.20 18.69
CA ASN A 206 -10.38 4.92 19.32
C ASN A 206 -11.46 3.88 19.06
N GLU A 207 -12.74 4.25 19.14
CA GLU A 207 -13.85 3.37 18.79
C GLU A 207 -13.75 2.89 17.34
N LEU A 208 -13.49 3.82 16.41
CA LEU A 208 -13.29 3.48 14.99
C LEU A 208 -12.10 2.51 14.81
N LEU A 209 -10.98 2.73 15.51
CA LEU A 209 -9.82 1.84 15.45
C LEU A 209 -10.14 0.43 15.96
N LEU A 210 -10.88 0.33 17.07
CA LEU A 210 -11.31 -0.94 17.65
C LEU A 210 -12.25 -1.69 16.71
N SER A 211 -13.16 -0.98 16.04
CA SER A 211 -14.07 -1.57 15.05
C SER A 211 -13.35 -2.20 13.85
N CYS A 212 -12.11 -1.79 13.60
CA CYS A 212 -11.30 -2.25 12.48
C CYS A 212 -10.27 -3.31 12.89
N LEU A 213 -10.33 -3.84 14.12
CA LEU A 213 -9.42 -4.90 14.55
C LEU A 213 -9.59 -6.17 13.71
N ASP A 214 -10.84 -6.53 13.39
CA ASP A 214 -11.15 -7.72 12.59
C ASP A 214 -10.56 -7.65 11.18
N LEU A 215 -10.46 -6.45 10.61
CA LEU A 215 -9.87 -6.22 9.29
C LEU A 215 -8.36 -6.48 9.28
N ASN A 216 -7.67 -6.25 10.40
CA ASN A 216 -6.22 -6.50 10.50
C ASN A 216 -5.90 -8.00 10.50
N ILE A 217 -6.84 -8.84 10.94
CA ILE A 217 -6.65 -10.30 11.08
C ILE A 217 -6.72 -11.00 9.72
N ILE A 218 -7.54 -10.46 8.79
CA ILE A 218 -7.80 -11.05 7.46
C ILE A 218 -6.52 -11.15 6.61
N HIS A 219 -5.55 -10.25 6.82
CA HIS A 219 -4.37 -10.14 5.96
C HIS A 219 -3.02 -10.23 6.69
N THR A 220 -3.01 -10.61 7.98
CA THR A 220 -1.79 -11.16 8.58
C THR A 220 -1.45 -12.42 7.82
N ASN A 221 -0.54 -12.30 6.85
CA ASN A 221 0.07 -13.43 6.17
C ASN A 221 0.49 -14.41 7.28
N PRO A 222 -0.11 -15.62 7.37
CA PRO A 222 0.37 -16.60 8.32
C PRO A 222 1.74 -17.02 7.80
N ALA A 223 2.77 -16.26 8.16
CA ALA A 223 4.14 -16.73 8.21
C ALA A 223 4.25 -17.75 9.36
N SER A 224 3.34 -18.71 9.42
CA SER A 224 3.70 -20.05 9.83
C SER A 224 4.47 -20.61 8.64
N GLU A 225 5.78 -20.40 8.66
CA GLU A 225 6.70 -21.41 8.15
C GLU A 225 6.33 -22.74 8.83
N VAL A 226 5.33 -23.45 8.30
CA VAL A 226 5.26 -24.88 8.48
C VAL A 226 6.42 -25.38 7.65
N LYS A 227 7.62 -25.40 8.24
CA LYS A 227 8.72 -26.20 7.69
C LYS A 227 8.13 -27.57 7.45
N PRO A 228 8.03 -28.07 6.20
CA PRO A 228 7.63 -29.44 6.00
C PRO A 228 8.69 -30.28 6.70
N GLU A 229 8.29 -30.91 7.80
CA GLU A 229 9.10 -31.88 8.50
C GLU A 229 9.25 -33.06 7.54
N TYR A 230 10.33 -33.04 6.74
CA TYR A 230 10.69 -34.14 5.86
C TYR A 230 11.00 -35.35 6.73
N LYS A 231 9.98 -36.16 7.04
CA LYS A 231 10.17 -37.52 7.55
C LYS A 231 10.89 -38.31 6.46
N LYS A 232 12.20 -38.43 6.58
CA LYS A 232 12.99 -39.41 5.83
C LYS A 232 12.42 -40.80 6.15
N LYS A 233 11.61 -41.36 5.25
CA LYS A 233 11.34 -42.79 5.24
C LYS A 233 12.66 -43.49 4.92
N LEU A 234 13.28 -44.05 5.96
CA LEU A 234 14.37 -45.01 5.79
C LEU A 234 13.77 -46.27 5.17
N ILE A 235 14.03 -46.51 3.88
CA ILE A 235 13.72 -47.79 3.25
C ILE A 235 14.88 -48.72 3.57
N VAL A 236 14.68 -49.65 4.52
CA VAL A 236 15.62 -50.75 4.77
C VAL A 236 15.31 -51.84 3.75
N ALA A 237 16.18 -51.99 2.75
CA ALA A 237 16.19 -53.17 1.90
C ALA A 237 16.95 -54.28 2.64
N MET A 238 16.24 -55.35 3.03
CA MET A 238 16.88 -56.58 3.50
C MET A 238 17.29 -57.41 2.29
N ALA A 239 18.60 -57.62 2.12
CA ALA A 239 19.12 -58.60 1.18
C ALA A 239 18.90 -60.00 1.76
N HIS A 240 18.18 -60.85 1.03
CA HIS A 240 18.06 -62.27 1.33
C HIS A 240 19.36 -62.95 0.92
N PRO A 241 20.03 -63.72 1.80
CA PRO A 241 21.18 -64.52 1.40
C PRO A 241 20.71 -65.83 0.76
N ASP A 242 21.28 -66.15 -0.39
CA ASP A 242 21.36 -67.51 -0.95
C ASP A 242 22.70 -68.15 -0.53
#